data_AF-X0U2C9-F1
#
_entry.id   AF-X0U2C9-F1
#
_cell.length_a   1.000
_cell.length_b   1.000
_cell.length_c   1.000
_cell.angle_alpha   90.00
_cell.angle_beta   90.00
_cell.angle_gamma   90.00
#
_symmetry.space_group_name_H-M   'P 1'
#
loop_
_entity.id
_entity.type
_entity.pdbx_description
1 polymer ?
#
loop_
_entity_poly.entity_id
_entity_poly.type
_entity_poly.pdbx_seq_one_letter_code
_entity_poly.pdbx_strand_id
1 'polypeptide(L)' 'MHGLRIIALFVAAAAGTLLLGFLLRWVDRKVTAMVQWRKGPPWYQPIVDVIKLTGKENLMPATARGT' A
#
# COMPACT_ATOMS: atom_id res chain seq x y z
N MET A 1 -6.89 -2.77 -33.32
CA MET A 1 -6.17 -3.75 -32.48
C MET A 1 -4.98 -3.19 -31.70
N HIS A 2 -4.50 -1.96 -31.96
CA HIS A 2 -3.37 -1.35 -31.22
C HIS A 2 -3.76 -0.76 -29.86
N GLY A 3 -4.97 -0.19 -29.74
CA GLY A 3 -5.45 0.39 -28.48
C GLY A 3 -5.52 -0.61 -27.31
N LEU A 4 -6.01 -1.83 -27.57
CA LEU A 4 -6.11 -2.88 -26.55
C LEU A 4 -4.74 -3.29 -25.99
N ARG A 5 -3.70 -3.34 -26.85
CA ARG A 5 -2.34 -3.65 -26.43
C ARG A 5 -1.76 -2.57 -25.52
N ILE A 6 -1.99 -1.30 -25.86
CA ILE A 6 -1.52 -0.15 -25.06
C ILE A 6 -2.22 -0.15 -23.70
N ILE A 7 -3.54 -0.35 -23.67
CA ILE A 7 -4.31 -0.43 -22.42
C ILE A 7 -3.79 -1.58 -21.54
N ALA A 8 -3.58 -2.77 -22.11
CA ALA A 8 -3.06 -3.91 -21.37
C ALA A 8 -1.66 -3.63 -20.78
N LEU A 9 -0.78 -2.98 -21.54
CA LEU A 9 0.57 -2.61 -21.10
C LEU A 9 0.54 -1.58 -19.96
N PHE A 10 -0.34 -0.58 -20.06
CA PHE A 10 -0.54 0.41 -19.01
C PHE A 10 -1.08 -0.23 -17.72
N VAL A 11 -2.09 -1.10 -17.83
CA VAL A 11 -2.66 -1.82 -16.68
C VAL A 11 -1.61 -2.72 -16.03
N ALA A 12 -0.82 -3.44 -16.83
CA ALA A 12 0.26 -4.28 -16.32
C ALA A 12 1.34 -3.46 -15.59
N ALA A 13 1.72 -2.31 -16.15
CA ALA A 13 2.68 -1.40 -15.52
C ALA A 13 2.13 -0.86 -14.19
N ALA A 14 0.87 -0.43 -14.15
CA ALA A 14 0.22 0.07 -12.94
C ALA A 14 0.08 -1.02 -11.86
N ALA A 15 -0.25 -2.25 -12.25
CA ALA A 15 -0.27 -3.38 -11.31
C ALA A 15 1.14 -3.68 -10.78
N GLY A 16 2.16 -3.65 -11.65
CA GLY A 16 3.56 -3.83 -11.27
C GLY A 16 4.03 -2.78 -10.26
N THR A 17 3.75 -1.50 -10.49
CA THR A 17 4.12 -0.43 -9.55
C THR A 17 3.39 -0.54 -8.21
N LEU A 18 2.12 -0.94 -8.21
CA LEU A 18 1.36 -1.18 -6.98
C LEU A 18 1.99 -2.31 -6.14
N LEU A 19 2.29 -3.46 -6.77
CA LEU A 19 2.94 -4.58 -6.09
C LEU A 19 4.33 -4.22 -5.55
N LEU A 20 5.12 -3.49 -6.35
CA LEU A 20 6.43 -2.99 -5.92
C LEU A 20 6.29 -2.01 -4.75
N GLY A 21 5.29 -1.13 -4.76
CA GLY A 21 5.02 -0.20 -3.66
C GLY A 21 4.72 -0.93 -2.34
N PHE A 22 3.90 -1.97 -2.38
CA PHE A 22 3.62 -2.81 -1.21
C PHE A 22 4.87 -3.53 -0.70
N LEU A 23 5.68 -4.09 -1.61
CA LEU A 23 6.92 -4.78 -1.25
C LEU A 23 7.93 -3.80 -0.63
N LEU A 24 8.14 -2.64 -1.25
CA LEU A 24 9.05 -1.61 -0.74
C LEU A 24 8.62 -1.13 0.64
N ARG A 25 7.31 -0.98 0.90
CA ARG A 25 6.82 -0.59 2.23
C ARG A 25 7.07 -1.66 3.29
N TRP A 26 7.01 -2.93 2.92
CA TRP A 26 7.42 -4.01 3.83
C TRP A 26 8.94 -3.98 4.09
N VAL A 27 9.76 -3.84 3.04
CA VAL A 27 11.22 -3.79 3.16
C VAL A 27 11.67 -2.62 4.03
N ASP A 28 11.15 -1.42 3.78
CA ASP A 28 11.41 -0.21 4.57
C ASP A 28 11.18 -0.44 6.07
N ARG A 29 10.04 -1.04 6.44
CA ARG A 29 9.71 -1.35 7.84
C ARG A 29 10.57 -2.47 8.41
N LYS A 30 10.95 -3.44 7.58
CA LYS A 30 11.83 -4.54 7.99
C LYS A 30 13.23 -4.01 8.31
N VAL A 31 13.79 -3.19 7.42
CA VAL A 31 15.12 -2.58 7.58
C VAL A 31 15.13 -1.62 8.76
N THR A 32 14.11 -0.75 8.88
CA THR A 32 13.97 0.16 10.03
C THR A 32 13.93 -0.61 11.35
N ALA A 33 13.21 -1.73 11.41
CA ALA A 33 13.18 -2.58 12.60
C ALA A 33 14.55 -3.20 12.91
N MET A 34 15.30 -3.63 11.89
CA MET A 34 16.65 -4.18 12.07
C MET A 34 17.64 -3.12 12.59
N VAL A 35 17.59 -1.89 12.05
CA VAL A 35 18.40 -0.76 12.54
C VAL A 35 18.07 -0.44 14.00
N GLN A 36 16.80 -0.58 14.39
CA GLN A 36 16.33 -0.37 15.76
C GLN A 36 16.50 -1.61 16.66
N TRP A 37 17.22 -2.65 16.23
CA TRP A 37 17.44 -3.89 17.00
C TRP A 37 16.15 -4.58 17.47
N ARG A 38 15.06 -4.49 16.69
CA ARG A 38 13.79 -5.18 16.96
C ARG A 38 13.42 -6.15 15.84
N LYS A 39 12.62 -7.16 16.17
CA LYS A 39 12.09 -8.09 15.16
C LYS A 39 11.11 -7.35 14.25
N GLY A 40 11.48 -7.21 12.98
CA GLY A 40 10.64 -6.53 11.99
C GLY A 40 9.38 -7.33 11.61
N PRO A 41 8.37 -6.65 11.05
CA PRO A 41 7.04 -7.19 10.79
C PRO A 41 7.02 -8.29 9.71
N PRO A 42 5.98 -9.15 9.68
CA PRO A 42 5.80 -10.17 8.64
C PRO A 42 5.51 -9.54 7.27
N TRP A 43 5.71 -10.31 6.20
CA TRP A 43 5.62 -9.84 4.80
C TRP A 43 4.22 -9.38 4.38
N TYR A 44 3.17 -9.99 4.93
CA TYR A 44 1.77 -9.64 4.64
C TYR A 44 1.28 -8.43 5.44
N GLN A 45 2.11 -7.85 6.32
CA GLN A 45 1.72 -6.73 7.17
C GLN A 45 1.14 -5.53 6.41
N PRO A 46 1.71 -5.09 5.26
CA PRO A 46 1.15 -3.95 4.52
C PRO A 46 -0.29 -4.18 4.04
N ILE A 47 -0.64 -5.42 3.68
CA ILE A 47 -1.99 -5.77 3.23
C ILE A 47 -2.97 -5.72 4.40
N VAL A 48 -2.57 -6.29 5.54
CA VAL A 48 -3.38 -6.26 6.77
C VAL A 48 -3.60 -4.84 7.24
N ASP A 49 -2.60 -3.97 7.13
CA ASP A 49 -2.72 -2.57 7.51
C ASP A 49 -3.74 -1.82 6.63
N VAL A 50 -3.80 -2.11 5.32
CA VAL A 50 -4.82 -1.55 4.43
C VAL A 50 -6.22 -2.00 4.86
N ILE A 51 -6.43 -3.32 5.01
CA ILE A 51 -7.73 -3.88 5.42
C ILE A 51 -8.17 -3.30 6.77
N LYS A 52 -7.25 -3.23 7.72
CA LYS A 52 -7.50 -2.71 9.07
C LYS A 52 -7.94 -1.25 9.04
N LEU A 53 -7.31 -0.41 8.21
CA LEU A 53 -7.64 1.01 8.14
C LEU A 53 -8.92 1.26 7.36
N THR A 54 -9.18 0.52 6.28
CA THR A 54 -10.44 0.61 5.54
C THR A 54 -11.65 0.19 6.38
N GLY A 55 -11.45 -0.74 7.33
CA GLY A 55 -12.51 -1.15 8.26
C GLY A 55 -12.73 -0.22 9.46
N LYS A 56 -11.97 0.88 9.59
CA LYS A 56 -12.14 1.84 10.70
C LYS A 56 -13.12 2.95 10.34
N GLU A 57 -13.78 3.48 11.37
CA GLU A 57 -14.61 4.69 11.25
C GLU A 57 -13.74 5.91 10.90
N ASN A 58 -14.25 6.73 9.97
CA ASN A 58 -13.65 8.00 9.61
C ASN A 58 -14.12 9.09 10.58
N LEU A 59 -13.25 9.49 11.51
CA LEU A 59 -13.53 10.57 12.44
C LEU A 59 -13.39 11.93 11.72
N MET A 60 -14.49 12.65 11.57
CA MET A 60 -14.50 13.98 10.96
C MET A 60 -14.48 15.08 12.04
N PRO A 61 -13.54 16.03 12.00
CA PRO A 61 -13.52 17.15 12.93
C PRO A 61 -14.66 18.13 12.62
N ALA A 62 -15.18 18.80 13.65
CA ALA A 62 -16.36 19.67 13.55
C ALA A 62 -16.22 20.83 12.54
N THR A 63 -14.98 21.22 12.21
CA THR A 63 -14.68 22.28 11.25
C THR A 63 -14.44 21.77 9.83
N ALA A 64 -14.43 20.46 9.60
CA ALA A 64 -14.25 19.89 8.27
C ALA A 64 -15.58 19.86 7.50
N ARG A 65 -15.48 20.12 6.19
CA ARG A 65 -16.60 19.97 5.27
C ARG A 65 -16.80 18.49 4.98
N GLY A 66 -17.85 17.90 5.53
CA GLY A 66 -18.31 16.55 5.18
C GLY A 66 -18.76 16.45 3.73
N THR A 67 -18.51 15.30 3.11
CA THR A 67 -19.18 14.85 1.88
C THR A 67 -20.49 14.18 2.22
#